data_AF-A0A955U191-F1
#
_entry.id   AF-A0A955U191-F1
#
_cell.length_a   1.000
_cell.length_b   1.000
_cell.length_c   1.000
_cell.angle_alpha   90.00
_cell.angle_beta   90.00
_cell.angle_gamma   90.00
#
_symmetry.space_group_name_H-M   'P 1'
#
loop_
_entity.id
_entity.type
_entity.pdbx_description
1 polymer ?
#
loop_
_entity_poly.entity_id
_entity_poly.type
_entity_poly.pdbx_seq_one_letter_code
_entity_poly.pdbx_strand_id
1 'polypeptide(L)'
;MWWLLALPALADPPAPIVGGVPAAPGDWPDVVALYTIGDSVGCTGTLVAPDLVLTAAHCVAGLSRVVVGTTDLASGGRTIGVASVTSHPNPYTELDVALVQLSETVTDIEPRLLMRDCLVDALSDGIEVEIAGFGATDAFGSEFPDALMRARIQVRDADCSNLSAGCYPEVSPGAELIAGGDGVDSCTGDSGGPLYLLGDDEAWLAGITSRAAQPAQHVCGDGGIYVRSDAIADWIVSLGLDLPHPDCEGVNVRPHLSADDLVVRRNTVDAVALTVSDGNAEDQHELEVVDPGRVQAWLEGEVLLVRTSSTFSGETAVRVRVTDDGDPPMSSELDVVVRAAPSARLPVGCVTGGGPVGWLAFAALALLTRRRCS
;
A
#
# COMPACT_ATOMS: atom_id res chain seq x y z
N MET A 1 15.05 -54.00 -21.27
CA MET A 1 14.59 -52.59 -21.33
C MET A 1 15.71 -51.71 -20.80
N TRP A 2 16.08 -50.67 -21.54
CA TRP A 2 16.91 -49.58 -21.01
C TRP A 2 15.96 -48.42 -20.70
N TRP A 3 15.99 -47.90 -19.48
CA TRP A 3 15.23 -46.71 -19.13
C TRP A 3 16.04 -45.49 -19.56
N LEU A 4 15.56 -44.78 -20.58
CA LEU A 4 16.02 -43.43 -20.86
C LEU A 4 15.44 -42.52 -19.78
N LEU A 5 16.27 -42.15 -18.80
CA LEU A 5 15.99 -41.01 -17.95
C LEU A 5 16.05 -39.77 -18.85
N ALA A 6 14.90 -39.11 -19.03
CA ALA A 6 14.90 -37.75 -19.56
C ALA A 6 15.62 -36.87 -18.54
N LEU A 7 16.70 -36.21 -18.97
CA LEU A 7 17.22 -35.07 -18.22
C LEU A 7 16.15 -33.97 -18.26
N PRO A 8 15.90 -33.24 -17.16
CA PRO A 8 15.16 -32.00 -17.26
C PRO A 8 15.90 -31.07 -18.23
N ALA A 9 15.16 -30.34 -19.06
CA ALA A 9 15.77 -29.23 -19.77
C ALA A 9 16.25 -28.22 -18.73
N LEU A 10 17.51 -27.80 -18.83
CA LEU A 10 17.93 -26.56 -18.20
C LEU A 10 17.16 -25.45 -18.94
N ALA A 11 16.39 -24.65 -18.20
CA ALA A 11 15.98 -23.36 -18.72
C ALA A 11 17.25 -22.52 -18.91
N ASP A 12 17.35 -21.82 -20.04
CA ASP A 12 18.40 -20.82 -20.21
C ASP A 12 18.22 -19.71 -19.15
N PRO A 13 19.32 -19.18 -18.58
CA PRO A 13 19.22 -18.17 -17.53
C PRO A 13 18.59 -16.88 -18.09
N PRO A 14 17.69 -16.22 -17.32
CA PRO A 14 17.06 -14.99 -17.76
C PRO A 14 18.10 -13.87 -17.91
N ALA A 15 18.08 -13.24 -19.07
CA ALA A 15 18.60 -11.90 -19.28
C ALA A 15 17.85 -11.27 -20.47
N PRO A 16 17.78 -9.94 -20.58
CA PRO A 16 17.75 -8.97 -19.48
C PRO A 16 16.41 -8.18 -19.42
N ILE A 17 16.10 -7.07 -18.71
CA ILE A 17 16.61 -6.22 -17.60
C ILE A 17 17.77 -6.80 -16.78
N VAL A 18 18.41 -6.07 -15.86
CA VAL A 18 19.27 -6.70 -14.83
C VAL A 18 18.47 -7.84 -14.15
N GLY A 19 18.80 -9.10 -14.49
CA GLY A 19 18.08 -10.32 -14.11
C GLY A 19 16.75 -10.64 -14.85
N GLY A 20 16.28 -9.81 -15.77
CA GLY A 20 14.98 -9.93 -16.45
C GLY A 20 14.96 -10.76 -17.75
N VAL A 21 13.87 -10.66 -18.51
CA VAL A 21 13.67 -11.29 -19.83
C VAL A 21 13.01 -10.34 -20.85
N PRO A 22 13.11 -10.61 -22.16
CA PRO A 22 12.30 -9.91 -23.17
C PRO A 22 10.79 -10.12 -22.94
N ALA A 23 10.01 -9.06 -23.12
CA ALA A 23 8.56 -9.12 -23.16
C ALA A 23 8.10 -9.85 -24.45
N ALA A 24 7.02 -10.64 -24.38
CA ALA A 24 6.46 -11.27 -25.57
C ALA A 24 5.68 -10.24 -26.41
N PRO A 25 5.55 -10.41 -27.74
CA PRO A 25 4.86 -9.43 -28.58
C PRO A 25 3.39 -9.24 -28.20
N GLY A 26 3.09 -8.11 -27.54
CA GLY A 26 1.78 -7.76 -26.99
C GLY A 26 1.70 -7.74 -25.45
N ASP A 27 2.71 -8.24 -24.74
CA ASP A 27 2.89 -8.00 -23.30
C ASP A 27 3.06 -6.47 -23.06
N TRP A 28 2.51 -5.99 -21.94
CA TRP A 28 2.73 -4.63 -21.41
C TRP A 28 2.62 -3.49 -22.45
N PRO A 29 1.53 -3.41 -23.26
CA PRO A 29 1.43 -2.49 -24.39
C PRO A 29 1.29 -1.01 -23.97
N ASP A 30 0.94 -0.78 -22.70
CA ASP A 30 0.90 0.50 -22.00
C ASP A 30 2.28 1.07 -21.66
N VAL A 31 3.37 0.28 -21.77
CA VAL A 31 4.73 0.79 -21.58
C VAL A 31 5.15 1.64 -22.78
N VAL A 32 5.79 2.79 -22.51
CA VAL A 32 6.21 3.74 -23.53
C VAL A 32 7.66 4.19 -23.34
N ALA A 33 8.38 4.41 -24.44
CA ALA A 33 9.77 4.90 -24.42
C ALA A 33 9.82 6.43 -24.60
N LEU A 34 10.57 7.13 -23.75
CA LEU A 34 10.69 8.58 -23.73
C LEU A 34 12.02 9.05 -24.34
N TYR A 35 11.94 9.84 -25.42
CA TYR A 35 13.09 10.34 -26.16
C TYR A 35 13.33 11.83 -25.91
N THR A 36 14.56 12.14 -25.49
CA THR A 36 15.04 13.51 -25.25
C THR A 36 15.46 14.20 -26.54
N ILE A 37 15.57 15.55 -26.52
CA ILE A 37 16.09 16.34 -27.65
C ILE A 37 17.50 15.86 -28.02
N GLY A 38 17.65 15.25 -29.20
CA GLY A 38 18.86 14.57 -29.63
C GLY A 38 18.67 13.07 -29.91
N ASP A 39 17.46 12.55 -29.71
CA ASP A 39 17.05 11.16 -29.97
C ASP A 39 17.76 10.09 -29.09
N SER A 40 18.36 10.51 -27.98
CA SER A 40 18.68 9.63 -26.86
C SER A 40 17.39 9.20 -26.14
N VAL A 41 17.19 7.88 -26.02
CA VAL A 41 16.28 7.30 -25.01
C VAL A 41 16.75 7.82 -23.65
N GLY A 42 15.84 8.44 -22.90
CA GLY A 42 16.14 8.95 -21.56
C GLY A 42 15.52 8.11 -20.46
N CYS A 43 14.29 7.66 -20.68
CA CYS A 43 13.42 7.07 -19.67
C CYS A 43 12.32 6.19 -20.28
N THR A 44 11.56 5.53 -19.40
CA THR A 44 10.34 4.79 -19.67
C THR A 44 9.12 5.56 -19.09
N GLY A 45 7.92 5.17 -19.46
CA GLY A 45 6.66 5.71 -18.93
C GLY A 45 5.52 4.69 -19.08
N THR A 46 4.36 5.05 -18.52
CA THR A 46 3.14 4.22 -18.56
C THR A 46 1.96 5.05 -19.11
N LEU A 47 1.26 4.55 -20.13
CA LEU A 47 0.03 5.14 -20.64
C LEU A 47 -1.13 4.87 -19.66
N VAL A 48 -1.71 5.91 -19.07
CA VAL A 48 -2.78 5.81 -18.04
C VAL A 48 -4.07 6.55 -18.40
N ALA A 49 -4.06 7.30 -19.51
CA ALA A 49 -5.27 7.65 -20.27
C ALA A 49 -4.93 7.67 -21.77
N PRO A 50 -5.93 7.71 -22.69
CA PRO A 50 -5.71 7.69 -24.13
C PRO A 50 -4.66 8.68 -24.67
N ASP A 51 -4.47 9.83 -24.02
CA ASP A 51 -3.46 10.83 -24.37
C ASP A 51 -2.61 11.27 -23.17
N LEU A 52 -2.51 10.44 -22.12
CA LEU A 52 -1.80 10.78 -20.88
C LEU A 52 -0.84 9.67 -20.44
N VAL A 53 0.43 10.05 -20.25
CA VAL A 53 1.50 9.17 -19.79
C VAL A 53 2.01 9.62 -18.41
N LEU A 54 2.13 8.69 -17.47
CA LEU A 54 2.90 8.88 -16.24
C LEU A 54 4.37 8.52 -16.46
N THR A 55 5.28 9.28 -15.86
CA THR A 55 6.74 9.07 -15.85
C THR A 55 7.36 9.78 -14.63
N ALA A 56 8.67 9.70 -14.44
CA ALA A 56 9.36 10.41 -13.36
C ALA A 56 9.58 11.89 -13.71
N ALA A 57 9.65 12.77 -12.71
CA ALA A 57 9.81 14.21 -12.94
C ALA A 57 11.21 14.58 -13.46
N HIS A 58 12.24 13.79 -13.14
CA HIS A 58 13.56 13.99 -13.73
C HIS A 58 13.62 13.62 -15.23
N CYS A 59 12.70 12.79 -15.74
CA CYS A 59 12.67 12.32 -17.13
C CYS A 59 12.18 13.36 -18.15
N VAL A 60 11.34 14.30 -17.73
CA VAL A 60 10.65 15.21 -18.67
C VAL A 60 11.50 16.42 -19.10
N ALA A 61 12.70 16.57 -18.53
CA ALA A 61 13.62 17.66 -18.82
C ALA A 61 14.20 17.56 -20.26
N GLY A 62 13.58 18.27 -21.21
CA GLY A 62 13.96 18.18 -22.63
C GLY A 62 13.39 16.96 -23.34
N LEU A 63 12.29 16.39 -22.83
CA LEU A 63 11.49 15.39 -23.54
C LEU A 63 10.98 15.96 -24.88
N SER A 64 11.04 15.16 -25.94
CA SER A 64 10.69 15.58 -27.30
C SER A 64 9.57 14.77 -27.94
N ARG A 65 9.59 13.44 -27.74
CA ARG A 65 8.61 12.49 -28.29
C ARG A 65 8.50 11.25 -27.40
N VAL A 66 7.36 10.59 -27.50
CA VAL A 66 7.07 9.31 -26.85
C VAL A 66 6.88 8.25 -27.94
N VAL A 67 7.37 7.03 -27.74
CA VAL A 67 7.07 5.87 -28.60
C VAL A 67 6.16 4.91 -27.84
N VAL A 68 5.02 4.58 -28.45
CA VAL A 68 3.97 3.72 -27.86
C VAL A 68 3.74 2.45 -28.68
N GLY A 69 3.24 1.39 -28.03
CA GLY A 69 2.71 0.22 -28.72
C GLY A 69 3.75 -0.61 -29.47
N THR A 70 4.88 -0.92 -28.83
CA THR A 70 5.86 -1.89 -29.34
C THR A 70 6.61 -2.57 -28.22
N THR A 71 7.01 -3.82 -28.48
CA THR A 71 7.98 -4.56 -27.66
C THR A 71 9.38 -4.58 -28.31
N ASP A 72 9.59 -3.78 -29.35
CA ASP A 72 10.85 -3.63 -30.11
C ASP A 72 10.90 -2.23 -30.77
N LEU A 73 11.85 -1.38 -30.33
CA LEU A 73 12.09 -0.02 -30.82
C LEU A 73 12.84 0.02 -32.16
N ALA A 74 13.51 -1.06 -32.56
CA ALA A 74 14.20 -1.16 -33.85
C ALA A 74 13.27 -1.57 -35.00
N SER A 75 12.15 -2.26 -34.71
CA SER A 75 11.22 -2.75 -35.73
C SER A 75 9.78 -2.22 -35.66
N GLY A 76 9.36 -1.57 -34.56
CA GLY A 76 7.96 -1.17 -34.37
C GLY A 76 7.73 0.15 -33.60
N GLY A 77 6.47 0.37 -33.25
CA GLY A 77 6.02 1.49 -32.41
C GLY A 77 5.54 2.73 -33.16
N ARG A 78 4.67 3.50 -32.50
CA ARG A 78 4.19 4.81 -32.99
C ARG A 78 4.85 5.93 -32.20
N THR A 79 5.61 6.77 -32.89
CA THR A 79 6.08 8.05 -32.34
C THR A 79 4.91 9.03 -32.24
N ILE A 80 4.72 9.64 -31.07
CA ILE A 80 3.74 10.70 -30.80
C ILE A 80 4.47 11.90 -30.16
N GLY A 81 4.05 13.12 -30.50
CA GLY A 81 4.60 14.34 -29.92
C GLY A 81 4.08 14.62 -28.51
N VAL A 82 4.75 15.52 -27.79
CA VAL A 82 4.29 16.00 -26.48
C VAL A 82 3.53 17.32 -26.66
N ALA A 83 2.31 17.39 -26.09
CA ALA A 83 1.50 18.61 -26.06
C ALA A 83 1.82 19.48 -24.84
N SER A 84 1.95 18.88 -23.66
CA SER A 84 2.30 19.55 -22.41
C SER A 84 2.87 18.59 -21.37
N VAL A 85 3.58 19.13 -20.38
CA VAL A 85 4.17 18.40 -19.26
C VAL A 85 3.76 19.06 -17.96
N THR A 86 3.38 18.27 -16.95
CA THR A 86 3.07 18.73 -15.60
C THR A 86 3.78 17.85 -14.58
N SER A 87 4.86 18.34 -13.99
CA SER A 87 5.54 17.70 -12.86
C SER A 87 4.80 17.94 -11.55
N HIS A 88 4.98 17.05 -10.58
CA HIS A 88 4.62 17.30 -9.18
C HIS A 88 5.28 18.59 -8.65
N PRO A 89 4.68 19.36 -7.71
CA PRO A 89 5.23 20.65 -7.30
C PRO A 89 6.63 20.60 -6.65
N ASN A 90 6.94 19.51 -5.93
CA ASN A 90 8.18 19.35 -5.16
C ASN A 90 8.95 18.05 -5.56
N PRO A 91 9.38 17.90 -6.83
CA PRO A 91 9.77 16.59 -7.37
C PRO A 91 11.15 16.09 -6.95
N TYR A 92 11.90 16.88 -6.17
CA TYR A 92 13.25 16.55 -5.70
C TYR A 92 13.35 16.37 -4.17
N THR A 93 12.20 16.41 -3.49
CA THR A 93 12.05 16.30 -2.03
C THR A 93 10.78 15.58 -1.59
N GLU A 94 9.78 15.45 -2.47
CA GLU A 94 8.55 14.69 -2.24
C GLU A 94 8.42 13.62 -3.34
N LEU A 95 7.50 13.77 -4.29
CA LEU A 95 7.20 12.76 -5.32
C LEU A 95 7.84 13.11 -6.67
N ASP A 96 8.81 12.32 -7.12
CA ASP A 96 9.50 12.41 -8.42
C ASP A 96 8.60 11.88 -9.56
N VAL A 97 7.48 12.56 -9.82
CA VAL A 97 6.47 12.15 -10.80
C VAL A 97 6.07 13.30 -11.73
N ALA A 98 5.79 12.98 -12.99
CA ALA A 98 5.27 13.91 -13.98
C ALA A 98 4.25 13.25 -14.92
N LEU A 99 3.29 14.06 -15.34
CA LEU A 99 2.33 13.76 -16.39
C LEU A 99 2.79 14.35 -17.72
N VAL A 100 2.73 13.55 -18.78
CA VAL A 100 3.02 13.93 -20.16
C VAL A 100 1.74 13.79 -20.97
N GLN A 101 1.20 14.92 -21.41
CA GLN A 101 0.08 14.95 -22.35
C GLN A 101 0.62 14.71 -23.76
N LEU A 102 0.10 13.71 -24.45
CA LEU A 102 0.41 13.41 -25.84
C LEU A 102 -0.29 14.38 -26.79
N SER A 103 0.28 14.58 -27.99
CA SER A 103 -0.31 15.42 -29.04
C SER A 103 -1.45 14.77 -29.81
N GLU A 104 -1.62 13.46 -29.67
CA GLU A 104 -2.61 12.62 -30.36
C GLU A 104 -3.09 11.52 -29.41
N THR A 105 -4.36 11.13 -29.52
CA THR A 105 -4.95 10.05 -28.71
C THR A 105 -4.60 8.67 -29.24
N VAL A 106 -4.13 7.82 -28.34
CA VAL A 106 -4.00 6.37 -28.50
C VAL A 106 -5.37 5.74 -28.23
N THR A 107 -5.86 4.91 -29.15
CA THR A 107 -7.20 4.28 -29.07
C THR A 107 -7.18 2.78 -29.40
N ASP A 108 -5.97 2.26 -29.60
CA ASP A 108 -5.57 0.91 -29.99
C ASP A 108 -4.69 0.24 -28.92
N ILE A 109 -4.53 0.90 -27.77
CA ILE A 109 -3.87 0.40 -26.55
C ILE A 109 -4.80 0.75 -25.39
N GLU A 110 -5.01 -0.20 -24.48
CA GLU A 110 -5.76 -0.01 -23.24
C GLU A 110 -4.85 0.69 -22.20
N PRO A 111 -5.24 1.86 -21.66
CA PRO A 111 -4.43 2.54 -20.63
C PRO A 111 -4.46 1.77 -19.31
N ARG A 112 -3.34 1.75 -18.60
CA ARG A 112 -3.17 1.06 -17.33
C ARG A 112 -3.94 1.73 -16.20
N LEU A 113 -4.73 0.94 -15.48
CA LEU A 113 -5.35 1.36 -14.23
C LEU A 113 -4.31 1.57 -13.13
N LEU A 114 -4.50 2.62 -12.34
CA LEU A 114 -3.70 2.91 -11.15
C LEU A 114 -4.08 1.95 -10.01
N MET A 115 -3.09 1.43 -9.29
CA MET A 115 -3.31 0.80 -7.99
C MET A 115 -3.76 1.88 -7.01
N ARG A 116 -4.99 1.78 -6.52
CA ARG A 116 -5.62 2.74 -5.60
C ARG A 116 -6.83 2.10 -4.93
N ASP A 117 -7.46 2.86 -4.03
CA ASP A 117 -8.70 2.52 -3.34
C ASP A 117 -8.60 1.14 -2.64
N CYS A 118 -9.32 0.10 -3.10
CA CYS A 118 -9.22 -1.25 -2.49
C CYS A 118 -7.84 -1.90 -2.62
N LEU A 119 -7.09 -1.64 -3.70
CA LEU A 119 -5.80 -2.28 -3.98
C LEU A 119 -4.65 -1.81 -3.08
N VAL A 120 -4.88 -0.76 -2.27
CA VAL A 120 -3.86 -0.16 -1.40
C VAL A 120 -3.32 -1.16 -0.36
N ASP A 121 -4.19 -2.00 0.21
CA ASP A 121 -3.83 -2.95 1.27
C ASP A 121 -3.27 -4.30 0.74
N ALA A 122 -3.30 -4.51 -0.59
CA ALA A 122 -2.66 -5.64 -1.24
C ALA A 122 -1.13 -5.44 -1.35
N LEU A 123 -0.67 -4.21 -1.56
CA LEU A 123 0.75 -3.88 -1.64
C LEU A 123 1.43 -4.03 -0.27
N SER A 124 2.26 -5.07 -0.11
CA SER A 124 2.87 -5.44 1.16
C SER A 124 4.25 -6.09 1.01
N ASP A 125 5.06 -6.06 2.08
CA ASP A 125 6.42 -6.59 2.07
C ASP A 125 6.49 -8.06 1.61
N GLY A 126 7.38 -8.35 0.66
CA GLY A 126 7.61 -9.68 0.11
C GLY A 126 6.66 -10.08 -1.03
N ILE A 127 5.63 -9.28 -1.36
CA ILE A 127 4.76 -9.56 -2.52
C ILE A 127 5.57 -9.48 -3.83
N GLU A 128 5.24 -10.37 -4.77
CA GLU A 128 5.84 -10.36 -6.11
C GLU A 128 5.13 -9.32 -6.99
N VAL A 129 5.93 -8.49 -7.67
CA VAL A 129 5.51 -7.44 -8.60
C VAL A 129 6.34 -7.54 -9.87
N GLU A 130 5.82 -7.08 -11.00
CA GLU A 130 6.55 -7.12 -12.28
C GLU A 130 6.89 -5.70 -12.74
N ILE A 131 8.17 -5.45 -13.07
CA ILE A 131 8.63 -4.21 -13.71
C ILE A 131 8.81 -4.42 -15.20
N ALA A 132 8.59 -3.39 -16.01
CA ALA A 132 8.84 -3.41 -17.45
C ALA A 132 9.43 -2.09 -17.97
N GLY A 133 10.34 -2.16 -18.94
CA GLY A 133 10.98 -0.97 -19.51
C GLY A 133 12.02 -1.22 -20.60
N PHE A 134 12.56 -0.11 -21.09
CA PHE A 134 13.58 -0.04 -22.13
C PHE A 134 14.95 0.43 -21.58
N GLY A 135 15.16 0.32 -20.27
CA GLY A 135 16.39 0.70 -19.60
C GLY A 135 17.55 -0.27 -19.80
N ALA A 136 18.67 0.08 -19.19
CA ALA A 136 19.92 -0.64 -19.30
C ALA A 136 19.86 -2.03 -18.65
N THR A 137 20.65 -2.93 -19.20
CA THR A 137 20.49 -4.39 -19.03
C THR A 137 21.61 -5.03 -18.21
N ASP A 138 22.63 -4.26 -17.89
CA ASP A 138 23.81 -4.61 -17.09
C ASP A 138 23.87 -3.79 -15.79
N ALA A 139 24.51 -4.35 -14.75
CA ALA A 139 24.65 -3.69 -13.45
C ALA A 139 25.55 -2.41 -13.45
N PHE A 140 26.10 -2.01 -14.60
CA PHE A 140 26.82 -0.74 -14.79
C PHE A 140 25.99 0.32 -15.55
N GLY A 141 24.78 -0.01 -16.03
CA GLY A 141 23.87 0.92 -16.71
C GLY A 141 24.37 1.40 -18.06
N SER A 142 24.91 0.50 -18.89
CA SER A 142 25.70 0.82 -20.09
C SER A 142 25.29 0.09 -21.38
N GLU A 143 24.63 -1.07 -21.28
CA GLU A 143 24.09 -1.83 -22.41
C GLU A 143 22.57 -1.62 -22.49
N PHE A 144 22.08 -1.05 -23.59
CA PHE A 144 20.65 -0.74 -23.79
C PHE A 144 20.04 -1.65 -24.87
N PRO A 145 18.85 -2.23 -24.64
CA PRO A 145 18.15 -3.07 -25.60
C PRO A 145 17.25 -2.24 -26.53
N ASP A 146 17.03 -2.71 -27.76
CA ASP A 146 15.91 -2.24 -28.57
C ASP A 146 14.58 -2.85 -28.12
N ALA A 147 14.61 -4.05 -27.53
CA ALA A 147 13.41 -4.76 -27.07
C ALA A 147 12.85 -4.17 -25.75
N LEU A 148 11.54 -4.33 -25.55
CA LEU A 148 10.90 -4.14 -24.25
C LEU A 148 11.25 -5.33 -23.35
N MET A 149 11.66 -5.02 -22.14
CA MET A 149 12.16 -6.00 -21.18
C MET A 149 11.29 -6.00 -19.93
N ARG A 150 11.25 -7.12 -19.20
CA ARG A 150 10.44 -7.28 -17.98
C ARG A 150 11.11 -8.17 -16.94
N ALA A 151 10.85 -7.92 -15.66
CA ALA A 151 11.41 -8.72 -14.56
C ALA A 151 10.43 -8.80 -13.38
N ARG A 152 10.33 -9.99 -12.76
CA ARG A 152 9.62 -10.18 -11.49
C ARG A 152 10.58 -9.92 -10.34
N ILE A 153 10.13 -9.10 -9.40
CA ILE A 153 10.88 -8.67 -8.22
C ILE A 153 9.97 -8.72 -6.99
N GLN A 154 10.56 -8.65 -5.80
CA GLN A 154 9.80 -8.53 -4.55
C GLN A 154 9.85 -7.10 -4.00
N VAL A 155 8.73 -6.66 -3.43
CA VAL A 155 8.67 -5.49 -2.54
C VAL A 155 9.49 -5.79 -1.27
N ARG A 156 10.31 -4.84 -0.84
CA ARG A 156 11.23 -4.95 0.30
C ARG A 156 10.88 -4.04 1.47
N ASP A 157 10.18 -2.95 1.19
CA ASP A 157 9.69 -1.95 2.13
C ASP A 157 8.51 -1.24 1.45
N ALA A 158 7.28 -1.68 1.73
CA ALA A 158 6.07 -1.27 1.02
C ALA A 158 5.59 0.15 1.34
N ASP A 159 6.12 0.76 2.42
CA ASP A 159 5.82 2.13 2.84
C ASP A 159 7.04 3.07 2.82
N CYS A 160 8.22 2.56 2.47
CA CYS A 160 9.49 3.29 2.47
C CYS A 160 9.82 3.91 3.84
N SER A 161 9.43 3.24 4.93
CA SER A 161 9.69 3.71 6.30
C SER A 161 11.19 3.68 6.66
N ASN A 162 12.01 2.92 5.94
CA ASN A 162 13.46 2.92 6.11
C ASN A 162 14.13 4.13 5.42
N LEU A 163 14.09 5.30 6.07
CA LEU A 163 14.81 6.51 5.63
C LEU A 163 16.32 6.31 5.38
N SER A 164 16.96 5.28 5.96
CA SER A 164 18.37 5.00 5.67
C SER A 164 18.61 4.38 4.28
N ALA A 165 17.54 3.90 3.64
CA ALA A 165 17.54 3.39 2.27
C ALA A 165 17.24 4.45 1.20
N GLY A 166 17.13 5.74 1.55
CA GLY A 166 17.01 6.84 0.58
C GLY A 166 15.58 7.28 0.27
N CYS A 167 14.59 6.77 1.01
CA CYS A 167 13.23 7.28 1.05
C CYS A 167 13.20 8.75 1.49
N TYR A 168 12.32 9.57 0.93
CA TYR A 168 12.22 11.00 1.27
C TYR A 168 11.44 11.20 2.60
N PRO A 169 12.03 11.84 3.64
CA PRO A 169 11.38 12.04 4.94
C PRO A 169 10.05 12.79 4.91
N GLU A 170 9.84 13.63 3.89
CA GLU A 170 8.62 14.41 3.66
C GLU A 170 7.41 13.57 3.23
N VAL A 171 7.65 12.37 2.69
CA VAL A 171 6.63 11.48 2.09
C VAL A 171 6.67 10.03 2.63
N SER A 172 7.48 9.79 3.66
CA SER A 172 7.56 8.53 4.39
C SER A 172 6.74 8.60 5.70
N PRO A 173 5.93 7.59 6.05
CA PRO A 173 5.66 6.37 5.27
C PRO A 173 4.52 6.55 4.26
N GLY A 174 4.49 5.70 3.24
CA GLY A 174 3.29 5.34 2.47
C GLY A 174 3.16 5.96 1.08
N ALA A 175 4.03 6.88 0.66
CA ALA A 175 3.98 7.49 -0.69
C ALA A 175 5.19 7.14 -1.60
N GLU A 176 6.14 6.37 -1.08
CA GLU A 176 7.16 5.66 -1.86
C GLU A 176 7.14 4.17 -1.45
N LEU A 177 7.79 3.31 -2.23
CA LEU A 177 8.08 1.91 -1.87
C LEU A 177 9.48 1.51 -2.36
N ILE A 178 10.06 0.46 -1.78
CA ILE A 178 11.29 -0.18 -2.25
C ILE A 178 10.98 -1.57 -2.82
N ALA A 179 11.53 -1.91 -3.99
CA ALA A 179 11.45 -3.24 -4.59
C ALA A 179 12.73 -3.62 -5.36
N GLY A 180 12.93 -4.92 -5.62
CA GLY A 180 14.09 -5.42 -6.37
C GLY A 180 15.27 -5.84 -5.48
N GLY A 181 16.48 -5.70 -5.99
CA GLY A 181 17.72 -6.12 -5.32
C GLY A 181 18.10 -7.57 -5.62
N ASP A 182 19.12 -8.08 -4.93
CA ASP A 182 19.71 -9.42 -5.16
C ASP A 182 20.16 -9.68 -6.62
N GLY A 183 20.40 -8.62 -7.41
CA GLY A 183 20.74 -8.70 -8.83
C GLY A 183 19.56 -8.75 -9.80
N VAL A 184 18.32 -8.50 -9.34
CA VAL A 184 17.14 -8.31 -10.21
C VAL A 184 16.48 -6.97 -9.89
N ASP A 185 16.57 -5.99 -10.81
CA ASP A 185 16.28 -4.59 -10.49
C ASP A 185 16.09 -3.71 -11.73
N SER A 186 15.35 -2.62 -11.57
CA SER A 186 15.28 -1.49 -12.50
C SER A 186 16.66 -0.85 -12.71
N CYS A 187 16.86 -0.18 -13.86
CA CYS A 187 18.15 0.43 -14.18
C CYS A 187 18.04 1.77 -14.95
N THR A 188 19.18 2.33 -15.34
CA THR A 188 19.28 3.59 -16.11
C THR A 188 18.39 3.52 -17.36
N GLY A 189 17.34 4.35 -17.44
CA GLY A 189 16.37 4.35 -18.54
C GLY A 189 15.05 3.63 -18.24
N ASP A 190 14.97 2.81 -17.19
CA ASP A 190 13.69 2.32 -16.65
C ASP A 190 13.01 3.37 -15.76
N SER A 191 13.73 4.44 -15.37
CA SER A 191 13.19 5.65 -14.75
C SER A 191 11.87 6.08 -15.40
N GLY A 192 10.85 6.34 -14.57
CA GLY A 192 9.48 6.64 -14.97
C GLY A 192 8.65 5.45 -15.45
N GLY A 193 9.25 4.29 -15.67
CA GLY A 193 8.57 3.05 -16.05
C GLY A 193 7.77 2.41 -14.91
N PRO A 194 6.84 1.51 -15.26
CA PRO A 194 5.93 0.87 -14.32
C PRO A 194 6.58 -0.20 -13.45
N LEU A 195 6.11 -0.26 -12.21
CA LEU A 195 6.06 -1.44 -11.36
C LEU A 195 4.59 -1.82 -11.19
N TYR A 196 4.24 -3.04 -11.60
CA TYR A 196 2.87 -3.56 -11.60
C TYR A 196 2.60 -4.47 -10.39
N LEU A 197 1.52 -4.18 -9.66
CA LEU A 197 0.86 -5.18 -8.82
C LEU A 197 0.10 -6.16 -9.74
N LEU A 198 0.26 -7.45 -9.49
CA LEU A 198 -0.35 -8.51 -10.29
C LEU A 198 -1.59 -9.08 -9.57
N GLY A 199 -2.72 -9.13 -10.27
CA GLY A 199 -3.84 -10.01 -9.95
C GLY A 199 -3.88 -11.23 -10.87
N ASP A 200 -4.98 -11.98 -10.85
CA ASP A 200 -5.14 -13.20 -11.66
C ASP A 200 -5.36 -12.90 -13.16
N ASP A 201 -6.29 -11.98 -13.48
CA ASP A 201 -6.65 -11.60 -14.87
C ASP A 201 -6.28 -10.14 -15.23
N GLU A 202 -5.91 -9.30 -14.25
CA GLU A 202 -5.48 -7.90 -14.45
C GLU A 202 -4.17 -7.58 -13.70
N ALA A 203 -3.49 -6.51 -14.10
CA ALA A 203 -2.37 -5.92 -13.38
C ALA A 203 -2.53 -4.39 -13.30
N TRP A 204 -2.14 -3.80 -12.17
CA TRP A 204 -2.34 -2.37 -11.87
C TRP A 204 -1.01 -1.66 -11.66
N LEU A 205 -0.88 -0.41 -12.12
CA LEU A 205 0.32 0.40 -11.89
C LEU A 205 0.43 0.68 -10.38
N ALA A 206 1.39 0.07 -9.69
CA ALA A 206 1.60 0.24 -8.25
C ALA A 206 2.71 1.27 -7.94
N GLY A 207 3.77 1.27 -8.74
CA GLY A 207 4.92 2.17 -8.58
C GLY A 207 5.38 2.81 -9.89
N ILE A 208 5.90 4.04 -9.81
CA ILE A 208 6.59 4.74 -10.88
C ILE A 208 8.08 4.81 -10.50
N THR A 209 8.95 4.20 -11.31
CA THR A 209 10.40 4.07 -11.03
C THR A 209 11.06 5.45 -10.87
N SER A 210 11.68 5.74 -9.72
CA SER A 210 12.36 7.03 -9.46
C SER A 210 13.89 6.90 -9.44
N ARG A 211 14.44 6.10 -8.53
CA ARG A 211 15.89 6.12 -8.21
C ARG A 211 16.36 4.85 -7.53
N ALA A 212 17.66 4.58 -7.52
CA ALA A 212 18.23 3.46 -6.76
C ALA A 212 18.10 3.68 -5.24
N ALA A 213 17.68 2.62 -4.54
CA ALA A 213 17.68 2.52 -3.09
C ALA A 213 19.11 2.50 -2.54
N GLN A 214 19.26 2.69 -1.22
CA GLN A 214 20.55 2.92 -0.57
C GLN A 214 20.83 1.92 0.57
N PRO A 215 22.11 1.67 0.91
CA PRO A 215 23.31 2.07 0.17
C PRO A 215 23.56 1.18 -1.06
N ALA A 216 23.57 1.77 -2.25
CA ALA A 216 23.93 1.05 -3.47
C ALA A 216 25.44 0.74 -3.52
N GLN A 217 25.80 -0.45 -4.02
CA GLN A 217 27.16 -0.90 -4.31
C GLN A 217 27.44 -0.92 -5.82
N HIS A 218 26.40 -1.11 -6.63
CA HIS A 218 26.38 -1.14 -8.08
C HIS A 218 25.66 0.11 -8.64
N VAL A 219 25.50 0.20 -9.96
CA VAL A 219 24.63 1.24 -10.57
C VAL A 219 23.17 0.80 -10.51
N CYS A 220 22.93 -0.51 -10.69
CA CYS A 220 21.64 -1.17 -10.70
C CYS A 220 21.81 -2.58 -10.09
N GLY A 221 20.78 -3.16 -9.45
CA GLY A 221 20.81 -4.52 -8.91
C GLY A 221 20.74 -4.62 -7.39
N ASP A 222 20.75 -3.48 -6.68
CA ASP A 222 20.69 -3.41 -5.21
C ASP A 222 19.31 -2.95 -4.69
N GLY A 223 18.38 -2.58 -5.58
CA GLY A 223 17.00 -2.20 -5.28
C GLY A 223 16.64 -0.81 -5.80
N GLY A 224 15.39 -0.63 -6.24
CA GLY A 224 14.82 0.64 -6.68
C GLY A 224 13.81 1.22 -5.67
N ILE A 225 13.71 2.56 -5.65
CA ILE A 225 12.63 3.32 -5.02
C ILE A 225 11.65 3.76 -6.11
N TYR A 226 10.36 3.53 -5.86
CA TYR A 226 9.26 3.81 -6.76
C TYR A 226 8.26 4.74 -6.05
N VAL A 227 7.77 5.77 -6.74
CA VAL A 227 6.67 6.63 -6.25
C VAL A 227 5.38 5.83 -6.30
N ARG A 228 4.62 5.80 -5.21
CA ARG A 228 3.37 5.02 -5.13
C ARG A 228 2.22 5.64 -5.93
N SER A 229 1.51 4.81 -6.68
CA SER A 229 0.37 5.19 -7.54
C SER A 229 -0.81 5.79 -6.76
N ASP A 230 -1.14 5.21 -5.62
CA ASP A 230 -2.23 5.67 -4.76
C ASP A 230 -1.93 7.06 -4.17
N ALA A 231 -0.67 7.30 -3.79
CA ALA A 231 -0.24 8.57 -3.21
C ALA A 231 -0.25 9.77 -4.20
N ILE A 232 -0.29 9.53 -5.50
CA ILE A 232 -0.39 10.58 -6.53
C ILE A 232 -1.83 10.86 -6.98
N ALA A 233 -2.82 10.06 -6.53
CA ALA A 233 -4.21 10.18 -6.98
C ALA A 233 -4.84 11.55 -6.65
N ASP A 234 -4.66 12.05 -5.42
CA ASP A 234 -5.15 13.37 -5.00
C ASP A 234 -4.50 14.51 -5.82
N TRP A 235 -3.23 14.37 -6.20
CA TRP A 235 -2.56 15.35 -7.06
C TRP A 235 -3.15 15.34 -8.49
N ILE A 236 -3.38 14.17 -9.07
CA ILE A 236 -4.02 14.01 -10.38
C ILE A 236 -5.43 14.64 -10.37
N VAL A 237 -6.24 14.35 -9.35
CA VAL A 237 -7.57 14.96 -9.16
C VAL A 237 -7.48 16.48 -8.98
N SER A 238 -6.44 16.99 -8.30
CA SER A 238 -6.23 18.44 -8.13
C SER A 238 -5.96 19.19 -9.45
N LEU A 239 -5.48 18.49 -10.48
CA LEU A 239 -5.32 19.03 -11.84
C LEU A 239 -6.62 19.02 -12.66
N GLY A 240 -7.71 18.48 -12.11
CA GLY A 240 -8.99 18.30 -12.81
C GLY A 240 -9.01 17.10 -13.75
N LEU A 241 -8.12 16.12 -13.54
CA LEU A 241 -8.07 14.86 -14.28
C LEU A 241 -8.83 13.79 -13.51
N ASP A 242 -9.67 13.04 -14.22
CA ASP A 242 -10.48 11.94 -13.72
C ASP A 242 -10.02 10.67 -14.44
N LEU A 243 -9.19 9.86 -13.76
CA LEU A 243 -8.66 8.61 -14.31
C LEU A 243 -9.54 7.44 -13.89
N PRO A 244 -9.73 6.41 -14.74
CA PRO A 244 -10.49 5.24 -14.37
C PRO A 244 -9.97 4.60 -13.07
N HIS A 245 -10.90 4.24 -12.20
CA HIS A 245 -10.64 3.53 -10.96
C HIS A 245 -10.61 2.02 -11.22
N PRO A 246 -9.88 1.23 -10.41
CA PRO A 246 -10.01 -0.23 -10.42
C PRO A 246 -11.45 -0.64 -10.07
N ASP A 247 -11.90 -1.75 -10.65
CA ASP A 247 -13.04 -2.47 -10.07
C ASP A 247 -12.55 -3.22 -8.83
N CYS A 248 -13.38 -3.25 -7.80
CA CYS A 248 -13.07 -3.90 -6.52
C CYS A 248 -13.91 -5.17 -6.29
N GLU A 249 -14.92 -5.44 -7.12
CA GLU A 249 -15.69 -6.68 -7.01
C GLU A 249 -14.80 -7.90 -7.31
N GLY A 250 -14.60 -8.77 -6.31
CA GLY A 250 -13.82 -10.01 -6.44
C GLY A 250 -12.30 -9.87 -6.28
N VAL A 251 -11.78 -8.71 -5.89
CA VAL A 251 -10.34 -8.55 -5.58
C VAL A 251 -10.06 -9.05 -4.17
N ASN A 252 -9.30 -10.13 -4.02
CA ASN A 252 -8.79 -10.60 -2.73
C ASN A 252 -7.89 -9.51 -2.10
N VAL A 253 -8.39 -8.86 -1.04
CA VAL A 253 -7.69 -7.80 -0.30
C VAL A 253 -7.71 -8.12 1.19
N ARG A 254 -6.75 -7.60 1.96
CA ARG A 254 -6.66 -7.91 3.39
C ARG A 254 -7.86 -7.32 4.15
N PRO A 255 -8.71 -8.12 4.81
CA PRO A 255 -9.87 -7.61 5.54
C PRO A 255 -9.42 -6.70 6.69
N HIS A 256 -9.93 -5.48 6.71
CA HIS A 256 -9.62 -4.49 7.74
C HIS A 256 -10.55 -4.65 8.95
N LEU A 257 -9.99 -4.65 10.16
CA LEU A 257 -10.76 -4.79 11.41
C LEU A 257 -10.71 -3.50 12.24
N SER A 258 -11.88 -2.98 12.64
CA SER A 258 -12.01 -1.80 13.51
C SER A 258 -12.98 -2.03 14.68
N ALA A 259 -12.77 -1.31 15.78
CA ALA A 259 -13.60 -1.35 16.99
C ALA A 259 -13.37 -0.12 17.89
N ASP A 260 -14.35 0.19 18.75
CA ASP A 260 -14.24 1.24 19.78
C ASP A 260 -13.41 0.81 21.01
N ASP A 261 -12.84 1.79 21.70
CA ASP A 261 -12.23 1.65 23.03
C ASP A 261 -13.25 1.17 24.10
N LEU A 262 -13.08 -0.04 24.65
CA LEU A 262 -14.06 -0.62 25.58
C LEU A 262 -13.81 -0.21 27.05
N VAL A 263 -14.65 0.70 27.55
CA VAL A 263 -14.59 1.19 28.95
C VAL A 263 -15.39 0.28 29.90
N VAL A 264 -14.72 -0.75 30.42
CA VAL A 264 -15.29 -1.83 31.24
C VAL A 264 -15.46 -1.49 32.72
N ARG A 265 -16.45 -2.10 33.37
CA ARG A 265 -16.56 -2.11 34.84
C ARG A 265 -15.79 -3.29 35.43
N ARG A 266 -15.83 -3.48 36.75
CA ARG A 266 -15.22 -4.64 37.42
C ARG A 266 -16.26 -5.72 37.68
N ASN A 267 -15.88 -6.98 37.46
CA ASN A 267 -16.76 -8.14 37.65
C ASN A 267 -18.03 -8.05 36.78
N THR A 268 -17.89 -7.50 35.59
CA THR A 268 -18.92 -7.41 34.54
C THR A 268 -18.52 -8.28 33.35
N VAL A 269 -19.50 -8.55 32.50
CA VAL A 269 -19.24 -8.79 31.07
C VAL A 269 -19.69 -7.52 30.37
N ASP A 270 -18.80 -6.91 29.63
CA ASP A 270 -19.04 -5.75 28.77
C ASP A 270 -18.65 -6.19 27.34
N ALA A 271 -19.17 -5.52 26.30
CA ALA A 271 -18.96 -5.96 24.91
C ALA A 271 -18.78 -4.77 23.96
N VAL A 272 -18.06 -4.99 22.86
CA VAL A 272 -17.90 -4.04 21.75
C VAL A 272 -18.19 -4.75 20.42
N ALA A 273 -18.80 -4.03 19.48
CA ALA A 273 -18.94 -4.50 18.11
C ALA A 273 -17.58 -4.33 17.40
N LEU A 274 -17.16 -5.38 16.71
CA LEU A 274 -16.15 -5.30 15.67
C LEU A 274 -16.85 -4.83 14.39
N THR A 275 -16.11 -4.22 13.48
CA THR A 275 -16.53 -4.00 12.11
C THR A 275 -15.43 -4.54 11.23
N VAL A 276 -15.75 -5.60 10.48
CA VAL A 276 -14.93 -6.06 9.36
C VAL A 276 -15.32 -5.20 8.15
N SER A 277 -14.33 -4.70 7.43
CA SER A 277 -14.53 -4.11 6.11
C SER A 277 -13.53 -4.75 5.15
N ASP A 278 -14.08 -5.42 4.16
CA ASP A 278 -13.37 -6.06 3.06
C ASP A 278 -13.67 -5.29 1.75
N GLY A 279 -12.74 -5.34 0.79
CA GLY A 279 -12.99 -4.86 -0.56
C GLY A 279 -13.87 -5.83 -1.34
N ASN A 280 -13.76 -7.13 -1.06
CA ASN A 280 -14.59 -8.16 -1.67
C ASN A 280 -15.81 -8.47 -0.78
N ALA A 281 -17.01 -8.34 -1.36
CA ALA A 281 -18.26 -8.58 -0.64
C ALA A 281 -18.73 -10.05 -0.65
N GLU A 282 -18.04 -10.95 -1.34
CA GLU A 282 -18.37 -12.39 -1.35
C GLU A 282 -17.55 -13.21 -0.33
N ASP A 283 -16.43 -12.70 0.19
CA ASP A 283 -15.52 -13.43 1.08
C ASP A 283 -16.07 -13.58 2.52
N GLN A 284 -15.69 -14.68 3.18
CA GLN A 284 -16.16 -15.06 4.51
C GLN A 284 -15.06 -14.90 5.57
N HIS A 285 -15.38 -14.16 6.62
CA HIS A 285 -14.42 -13.81 7.67
C HIS A 285 -14.47 -14.75 8.88
N GLU A 286 -13.37 -15.47 9.14
CA GLU A 286 -13.13 -16.13 10.43
C GLU A 286 -12.48 -15.16 11.42
N LEU A 287 -13.09 -15.03 12.61
CA LEU A 287 -12.63 -14.15 13.68
C LEU A 287 -12.11 -14.97 14.88
N GLU A 288 -10.88 -14.70 15.33
CA GLU A 288 -10.29 -15.34 16.52
C GLU A 288 -9.72 -14.34 17.54
N VAL A 289 -9.68 -14.73 18.81
CA VAL A 289 -9.00 -13.97 19.88
C VAL A 289 -7.59 -14.54 20.05
N VAL A 290 -6.59 -13.84 19.50
CA VAL A 290 -5.18 -14.26 19.51
C VAL A 290 -4.54 -14.06 20.89
N ASP A 291 -4.86 -12.95 21.58
CA ASP A 291 -4.41 -12.69 22.96
C ASP A 291 -5.52 -12.01 23.79
N PRO A 292 -6.09 -12.67 24.82
CA PRO A 292 -7.05 -12.05 25.74
C PRO A 292 -6.41 -11.09 26.76
N GLY A 293 -5.08 -10.94 26.76
CA GLY A 293 -4.33 -10.01 27.60
C GLY A 293 -4.57 -10.26 29.09
N ARG A 294 -5.05 -9.23 29.80
CA ARG A 294 -5.29 -9.28 31.26
C ARG A 294 -6.76 -9.49 31.66
N VAL A 295 -7.59 -9.97 30.74
CA VAL A 295 -9.03 -10.24 30.92
C VAL A 295 -9.39 -11.65 30.41
N GLN A 296 -10.67 -12.03 30.49
CA GLN A 296 -11.19 -13.16 29.72
C GLN A 296 -11.98 -12.58 28.54
N ALA A 297 -11.69 -13.03 27.32
CA ALA A 297 -12.36 -12.55 26.12
C ALA A 297 -12.81 -13.73 25.24
N TRP A 298 -13.90 -13.54 24.49
CA TRP A 298 -14.42 -14.46 23.48
C TRP A 298 -15.28 -13.70 22.47
N LEU A 299 -15.59 -14.35 21.34
CA LEU A 299 -16.38 -13.77 20.24
C LEU A 299 -17.76 -14.44 20.17
N GLU A 300 -18.78 -13.66 19.81
CA GLU A 300 -20.12 -14.14 19.45
C GLU A 300 -20.52 -13.49 18.11
N GLY A 301 -19.90 -13.96 17.02
CA GLY A 301 -19.88 -13.26 15.72
C GLY A 301 -18.93 -12.04 15.78
N GLU A 302 -19.29 -10.96 15.08
CA GLU A 302 -18.60 -9.66 15.10
C GLU A 302 -18.74 -8.90 16.43
N VAL A 303 -18.87 -9.60 17.56
CA VAL A 303 -18.99 -8.99 18.89
C VAL A 303 -17.92 -9.59 19.80
N LEU A 304 -17.02 -8.73 20.28
CA LEU A 304 -16.02 -9.10 21.28
C LEU A 304 -16.61 -8.89 22.67
N LEU A 305 -16.78 -10.00 23.42
CA LEU A 305 -17.21 -9.99 24.81
C LEU A 305 -16.01 -10.07 25.74
N VAL A 306 -15.96 -9.19 26.73
CA VAL A 306 -14.86 -9.08 27.69
C VAL A 306 -15.39 -9.19 29.12
N ARG A 307 -14.87 -10.16 29.88
CA ARG A 307 -15.15 -10.35 31.30
C ARG A 307 -13.97 -9.90 32.16
N THR A 308 -14.24 -8.97 33.07
CA THR A 308 -13.26 -8.45 34.01
C THR A 308 -13.31 -9.16 35.37
N SER A 309 -12.18 -9.19 36.08
CA SER A 309 -12.14 -9.61 37.48
C SER A 309 -12.57 -8.49 38.43
N SER A 310 -12.86 -8.84 39.69
CA SER A 310 -13.08 -7.87 40.78
C SER A 310 -11.84 -7.05 41.15
N THR A 311 -10.66 -7.43 40.66
CA THR A 311 -9.37 -6.76 40.86
C THR A 311 -8.88 -5.98 39.63
N PHE A 312 -9.58 -6.04 38.49
CA PHE A 312 -9.13 -5.41 37.24
C PHE A 312 -8.97 -3.88 37.39
N SER A 313 -7.84 -3.35 36.89
CA SER A 313 -7.52 -1.93 36.95
C SER A 313 -6.43 -1.55 35.94
N GLY A 314 -6.46 -0.30 35.50
CA GLY A 314 -5.64 0.17 34.40
C GLY A 314 -6.22 -0.31 33.07
N GLU A 315 -5.35 -0.81 32.22
CA GLU A 315 -5.60 -0.99 30.79
C GLU A 315 -5.03 -2.33 30.30
N THR A 316 -5.61 -2.91 29.25
CA THR A 316 -5.05 -4.04 28.50
C THR A 316 -5.54 -3.94 27.07
N ALA A 317 -4.74 -4.40 26.10
CA ALA A 317 -5.30 -4.81 24.82
C ALA A 317 -6.02 -6.17 24.97
N VAL A 318 -6.93 -6.44 24.05
CA VAL A 318 -7.36 -7.78 23.64
C VAL A 318 -7.14 -7.85 22.13
N ARG A 319 -6.32 -8.79 21.69
CA ARG A 319 -5.98 -8.95 20.28
C ARG A 319 -6.98 -9.86 19.58
N VAL A 320 -7.63 -9.32 18.55
CA VAL A 320 -8.49 -10.05 17.63
C VAL A 320 -7.81 -10.13 16.27
N ARG A 321 -7.93 -11.27 15.59
CA ARG A 321 -7.56 -11.44 14.18
C ARG A 321 -8.82 -11.70 13.36
N VAL A 322 -8.86 -11.14 12.14
CA VAL A 322 -9.71 -11.62 11.05
C VAL A 322 -8.85 -12.36 10.02
N THR A 323 -9.40 -13.40 9.42
CA THR A 323 -8.86 -14.10 8.25
C THR A 323 -10.01 -14.26 7.25
N ASP A 324 -9.78 -13.91 5.99
CA ASP A 324 -10.69 -14.18 4.86
C ASP A 324 -10.57 -15.64 4.38
N ASP A 325 -11.46 -16.07 3.46
CA ASP A 325 -11.37 -17.34 2.75
C ASP A 325 -10.90 -17.22 1.28
N GLY A 326 -10.23 -16.11 0.96
CA GLY A 326 -9.58 -15.89 -0.33
C GLY A 326 -8.40 -16.85 -0.59
N ASP A 327 -7.84 -16.83 -1.81
CA ASP A 327 -6.62 -17.56 -2.17
C ASP A 327 -5.52 -16.59 -2.63
N PRO A 328 -4.37 -16.50 -1.94
CA PRO A 328 -4.11 -17.03 -0.61
C PRO A 328 -4.94 -16.28 0.46
N PRO A 329 -5.33 -16.94 1.56
CA PRO A 329 -6.12 -16.29 2.61
C PRO A 329 -5.27 -15.27 3.36
N MET A 330 -5.75 -14.04 3.46
CA MET A 330 -5.10 -12.94 4.16
C MET A 330 -5.66 -12.75 5.58
N SER A 331 -5.03 -11.86 6.34
CA SER A 331 -5.44 -11.59 7.73
C SER A 331 -4.93 -10.25 8.25
N SER A 332 -5.67 -9.67 9.20
CA SER A 332 -5.27 -8.48 9.97
C SER A 332 -5.51 -8.68 11.46
N GLU A 333 -4.78 -7.92 12.30
CA GLU A 333 -4.90 -7.97 13.77
C GLU A 333 -5.25 -6.59 14.34
N LEU A 334 -6.18 -6.55 15.30
CA LEU A 334 -6.55 -5.36 16.05
C LEU A 334 -6.34 -5.58 17.56
N ASP A 335 -5.57 -4.69 18.19
CA ASP A 335 -5.45 -4.61 19.66
C ASP A 335 -6.57 -3.72 20.24
N VAL A 336 -7.72 -4.30 20.56
CA VAL A 336 -8.87 -3.60 21.15
C VAL A 336 -8.54 -3.15 22.58
N VAL A 337 -8.55 -1.85 22.85
CA VAL A 337 -8.13 -1.31 24.15
C VAL A 337 -9.25 -1.39 25.19
N VAL A 338 -9.02 -2.16 26.24
CA VAL A 338 -9.95 -2.40 27.36
C VAL A 338 -9.50 -1.57 28.58
N ARG A 339 -10.23 -0.50 28.90
CA ARG A 339 -9.90 0.45 29.99
C ARG A 339 -10.85 0.31 31.18
N ALA A 340 -10.30 0.19 32.40
CA ALA A 340 -11.13 0.15 33.60
C ALA A 340 -11.81 1.50 33.89
N ALA A 341 -13.14 1.51 33.96
CA ALA A 341 -13.95 2.70 34.20
C ALA A 341 -13.50 3.50 35.45
N PRO A 342 -13.49 4.86 35.40
CA PRO A 342 -13.05 5.69 36.51
C PRO A 342 -13.80 5.39 37.82
N SER A 343 -13.05 5.11 38.89
CA SER A 343 -13.65 4.84 40.20
C SER A 343 -14.32 6.11 40.73
N ALA A 344 -15.66 6.14 40.73
CA ALA A 344 -16.45 7.28 41.16
C ALA A 344 -16.17 7.64 42.63
N ARG A 345 -15.36 8.70 42.84
CA ARG A 345 -15.18 9.31 44.15
C ARG A 345 -16.47 10.01 44.55
N LEU A 346 -17.30 9.35 45.35
CA LEU A 346 -18.44 9.99 46.00
C LEU A 346 -17.93 11.23 46.76
N PRO A 347 -18.42 12.45 46.45
CA PRO A 347 -17.99 13.65 47.15
C PRO A 347 -18.51 13.60 48.59
N VAL A 348 -17.60 13.43 49.55
CA VAL A 348 -17.90 13.45 50.99
C VAL A 348 -18.13 14.90 51.42
N GLY A 349 -19.24 15.47 50.97
CA GLY A 349 -19.63 16.85 51.26
C GLY A 349 -20.09 17.02 52.71
N CYS A 350 -19.27 17.67 53.53
CA CYS A 350 -19.66 18.08 54.88
C CYS A 350 -20.72 19.20 54.82
N VAL A 351 -21.99 18.85 55.03
CA VAL A 351 -23.07 19.84 55.12
C VAL A 351 -23.01 20.56 56.48
N THR A 352 -22.44 21.76 56.50
CA THR A 352 -22.46 22.68 57.65
C THR A 352 -23.82 23.36 57.77
N GLY A 353 -24.77 22.68 58.42
CA GLY A 353 -26.13 23.19 58.61
C GLY A 353 -26.19 24.40 59.55
N GLY A 354 -26.71 25.52 59.05
CA GLY A 354 -27.01 26.74 59.83
C GLY A 354 -28.24 27.46 59.27
N GLY A 355 -29.39 27.29 59.94
CA GLY A 355 -30.67 27.89 59.54
C GLY A 355 -31.83 27.27 60.36
N PRO A 356 -32.82 28.04 60.85
CA PRO A 356 -33.72 27.56 61.90
C PRO A 356 -35.02 26.86 61.41
N VAL A 357 -35.32 25.74 62.06
CA VAL A 357 -36.63 25.17 62.43
C VAL A 357 -37.87 25.62 61.60
N GLY A 358 -38.36 24.69 60.77
CA GLY A 358 -39.76 24.59 60.34
C GLY A 358 -40.26 23.15 60.59
N TRP A 359 -41.54 22.97 60.92
CA TRP A 359 -42.11 21.67 61.33
C TRP A 359 -42.72 20.84 60.18
N LEU A 360 -42.97 19.55 60.48
CA LEU A 360 -43.60 18.48 59.67
C LEU A 360 -42.62 17.67 58.76
N ALA A 361 -42.73 16.35 58.60
CA ALA A 361 -43.23 15.23 59.43
C ALA A 361 -42.77 13.88 58.81
N PHE A 362 -42.85 12.76 59.56
CA PHE A 362 -42.75 11.36 59.08
C PHE A 362 -41.47 10.85 58.37
N ALA A 363 -40.50 10.45 59.20
CA ALA A 363 -39.92 9.10 59.30
C ALA A 363 -39.69 8.22 58.03
N ALA A 364 -38.41 7.92 57.78
CA ALA A 364 -37.91 6.57 57.50
C ALA A 364 -36.48 6.44 58.09
N LEU A 365 -36.06 5.24 58.53
CA LEU A 365 -34.84 5.05 59.33
C LEU A 365 -33.73 4.33 58.54
N ALA A 366 -32.57 4.98 58.38
CA ALA A 366 -31.34 4.36 57.89
C ALA A 366 -30.18 4.67 58.86
N LEU A 367 -29.45 3.63 59.32
CA LEU A 367 -28.40 3.78 60.32
C LEU A 367 -27.10 4.32 59.71
N LEU A 368 -26.98 5.65 59.64
CA LEU A 368 -25.69 6.31 59.43
C LEU A 368 -24.83 6.22 60.70
N THR A 369 -23.84 5.34 60.71
CA THR A 369 -22.81 5.24 61.76
C THR A 369 -21.89 6.47 61.74
N ARG A 370 -22.36 7.58 62.33
CA ARG A 370 -21.56 8.80 62.52
C ARG A 370 -20.39 8.52 63.48
N ARG A 371 -19.23 8.15 62.96
CA ARG A 371 -17.96 8.36 63.66
C ARG A 371 -17.80 9.87 63.87
N ARG A 372 -17.51 10.28 65.10
CA ARG A 372 -17.02 11.65 65.36
C ARG A 372 -15.57 11.70 64.87
N CYS A 373 -15.25 12.67 64.03
CA CYS A 373 -13.86 13.13 63.91
C CYS A 373 -13.53 13.92 65.19
N SER A 374 -12.32 13.71 65.70
CA SER A 374 -11.69 14.47 66.79
C SER A 374 -10.83 15.59 66.22
#